data_AF-A0A968F637-F1
#
_entry.id   AF-A0A968F637-F1
#
_cell.length_a   1.000
_cell.length_b   1.000
_cell.length_c   1.000
_cell.angle_alpha   90.00
_cell.angle_beta   90.00
_cell.angle_gamma   90.00
#
_symmetry.space_group_name_H-M   'P 1'
#
loop_
_entity.id
_entity.type
_entity.pdbx_description
1 polymer ?
#
loop_
_entity_poly.entity_id
_entity_poly.type
_entity_poly.pdbx_seq_one_letter_code
_entity_poly.pdbx_strand_id
1 'polypeptide(L)'
;MRYSIFVILLIVLSEVCLAQSPAPNRTATEPDCRTDCPSTVIDIDGNIYQTVLIGNQCWMAENLKVTHYRNGDSIPNVTDSIDWHNLTTGAYCDYENDSANVATYGRIYNWYAVDDIRGLAPQDWHVPTDEEWKEMEMYLGMSQSEAGAYGWRGTDEGGKLKEVGTIHWNSPNEGATNESGFTALPAGWRHGGGNFGYMGDIAFFWCSRNLRGAEDRSIYYNSSQIFRDTDHGEIGGHSVRCVRDWSAILIDPSPDSLDAPWELSGPNGYSISGSGDSTISGEELEPGQYTLQWGTVSGWQRPAGSTKLLSDKTPTIFRGLFIEAPDSTGSVTDIDGNIYQTVKIGDLWWMAENLKVTHYQNGDPIQNVTITSEWADLTTGAYCDYNNDGGYVIVYGRLYNWYAINDGRDIAPEGWSVPSNDDLKQLEMYLGMSQAEADSTGWRGTDEGGKLKEAGTEHWQSPNTGAT
;
A
#
# COMPACT_ATOMS: atom_id res chain seq x y z
N MET A 1 42.97 4.12 -70.84
CA MET A 1 41.54 4.50 -70.88
C MET A 1 40.89 3.89 -69.65
N ARG A 2 40.29 4.71 -68.76
CA ARG A 2 39.41 4.38 -67.59
C ARG A 2 40.07 3.73 -66.37
N TYR A 3 39.84 4.11 -65.11
CA TYR A 3 39.21 5.26 -64.43
C TYR A 3 39.77 5.28 -62.98
N SER A 4 40.09 6.47 -62.43
CA SER A 4 40.13 6.71 -60.99
C SER A 4 38.72 6.95 -60.48
N ILE A 5 38.31 6.38 -59.34
CA ILE A 5 37.16 6.84 -58.55
C ILE A 5 37.50 6.72 -57.06
N PHE A 6 37.49 7.87 -56.39
CA PHE A 6 37.31 8.05 -54.94
C PHE A 6 35.87 7.71 -54.56
N VAL A 7 35.62 7.03 -53.44
CA VAL A 7 34.40 7.25 -52.63
C VAL A 7 34.76 7.22 -51.14
N ILE A 8 34.31 8.28 -50.47
CA ILE A 8 34.41 8.64 -49.06
C ILE A 8 33.13 8.15 -48.34
N LEU A 9 33.26 7.80 -47.05
CA LEU A 9 32.20 7.74 -46.01
C LEU A 9 31.20 6.58 -46.09
N LEU A 10 31.00 5.85 -44.98
CA LEU A 10 29.78 5.96 -44.15
C LEU A 10 29.84 5.06 -42.89
N ILE A 11 29.85 5.71 -41.73
CA ILE A 11 29.00 5.53 -40.54
C ILE A 11 28.93 4.14 -39.88
N VAL A 12 29.50 4.06 -38.68
CA VAL A 12 29.18 3.08 -37.64
C VAL A 12 27.79 3.42 -37.09
N LEU A 13 26.80 2.57 -37.34
CA LEU A 13 25.49 2.65 -36.68
C LEU A 13 25.60 2.01 -35.30
N SER A 14 25.75 2.84 -34.27
CA SER A 14 25.28 2.51 -32.93
C SER A 14 23.76 2.55 -32.98
N GLU A 15 23.08 1.44 -32.68
CA GLU A 15 21.63 1.46 -32.54
C GLU A 15 21.27 2.31 -31.32
N VAL A 16 20.50 3.33 -31.62
CA VAL A 16 19.87 4.27 -30.71
C VAL A 16 18.79 3.51 -29.98
N CYS A 17 18.94 3.32 -28.68
CA CYS A 17 17.81 3.05 -27.80
C CYS A 17 16.88 4.25 -27.92
N LEU A 18 15.71 4.07 -28.55
CA LEU A 18 14.66 5.09 -28.56
C LEU A 18 14.18 5.24 -27.12
N ALA A 19 14.77 6.20 -26.41
CA ALA A 19 14.24 6.68 -25.15
C ALA A 19 12.81 7.19 -25.41
N GLN A 20 11.83 6.55 -24.77
CA GLN A 20 10.52 7.15 -24.59
C GLN A 20 10.72 8.48 -23.85
N SER A 21 10.05 9.53 -24.32
CA SER A 21 10.21 10.88 -23.76
C SER A 21 9.83 10.90 -22.29
N PRO A 22 10.66 11.45 -21.38
CA PRO A 22 10.20 11.76 -20.03
C PRO A 22 9.16 12.87 -20.09
N ALA A 23 8.14 12.79 -19.24
CA ALA A 23 7.16 13.85 -19.02
C ALA A 23 7.88 15.21 -18.78
N PRO A 24 7.36 16.33 -19.31
CA PRO A 24 8.12 17.58 -19.34
C PRO A 24 8.01 18.31 -18.00
N ASN A 25 8.83 17.96 -17.00
CA ASN A 25 9.37 18.90 -15.97
C ASN A 25 10.14 18.19 -14.82
N ARG A 26 11.36 17.70 -15.04
CA ARG A 26 12.34 17.58 -13.93
C ARG A 26 13.74 17.92 -14.42
N THR A 27 14.33 18.94 -13.81
CA THR A 27 15.72 19.33 -14.01
C THR A 27 16.66 18.29 -13.40
N ALA A 28 17.67 17.92 -14.17
CA ALA A 28 18.66 16.89 -13.83
C ALA A 28 19.65 17.37 -12.76
N THR A 29 19.47 16.93 -11.51
CA THR A 29 20.52 16.75 -10.49
C THR A 29 19.96 15.90 -9.34
N GLU A 30 19.92 14.57 -9.50
CA GLU A 30 19.97 13.58 -8.42
C GLU A 30 20.42 12.25 -9.06
N PRO A 31 21.28 11.43 -8.42
CA PRO A 31 21.57 10.09 -8.90
C PRO A 31 20.32 9.22 -8.66
N ASP A 32 19.57 8.94 -9.73
CA ASP A 32 18.38 8.10 -9.67
C ASP A 32 18.78 6.64 -9.42
N CYS A 33 18.64 6.18 -8.18
CA CYS A 33 18.88 4.78 -7.80
C CYS A 33 17.81 3.81 -8.33
N ARG A 34 16.84 4.27 -9.15
CA ARG A 34 15.80 3.44 -9.80
C ARG A 34 16.27 2.59 -10.98
N THR A 35 17.58 2.44 -11.21
CA THR A 35 18.13 1.76 -12.40
C THR A 35 18.68 0.36 -12.17
N ASP A 36 18.61 -0.18 -10.95
CA ASP A 36 19.21 -1.49 -10.63
C ASP A 36 18.29 -2.70 -10.87
N CYS A 37 17.56 -2.72 -11.99
CA CYS A 37 16.98 -3.97 -12.48
C CYS A 37 18.04 -4.63 -13.37
N PRO A 38 18.58 -5.82 -13.00
CA PRO A 38 19.53 -6.51 -13.86
C PRO A 38 18.86 -6.78 -15.22
N SER A 39 19.67 -7.04 -16.25
CA SER A 39 19.13 -7.45 -17.55
C SER A 39 18.66 -8.91 -17.55
N THR A 40 19.25 -9.73 -16.66
CA THR A 40 18.91 -11.15 -16.52
C THR A 40 19.06 -11.64 -15.09
N VAL A 41 18.39 -12.75 -14.77
CA VAL A 41 18.57 -13.53 -13.55
C VAL A 41 18.81 -15.00 -13.90
N ILE A 42 19.56 -15.71 -13.06
CA ILE A 42 19.89 -17.14 -13.24
C ILE A 42 19.36 -17.94 -12.04
N ASP A 43 18.65 -19.04 -12.29
CA ASP A 43 18.19 -19.95 -11.23
C ASP A 43 19.25 -21.01 -10.85
N ILE A 44 18.91 -21.89 -9.90
CA ILE A 44 19.79 -22.96 -9.44
C ILE A 44 20.12 -24.01 -10.51
N ASP A 45 19.29 -24.12 -11.54
CA ASP A 45 19.47 -25.05 -12.65
C ASP A 45 20.26 -24.45 -13.82
N GLY A 46 20.65 -23.18 -13.70
CA GLY A 46 21.36 -22.44 -14.75
C GLY A 46 20.45 -21.92 -15.85
N ASN A 47 19.13 -21.90 -15.65
CA ASN A 47 18.22 -21.23 -16.57
C ASN A 47 18.42 -19.72 -16.45
N ILE A 48 18.58 -19.04 -17.59
CA ILE A 48 18.72 -17.59 -17.68
C ILE A 48 17.37 -17.01 -18.10
N TYR A 49 16.93 -15.96 -17.41
CA TYR A 49 15.68 -15.26 -17.68
C TYR A 49 15.93 -13.78 -17.88
N GLN A 50 15.29 -13.19 -18.89
CA GLN A 50 15.23 -11.73 -19.02
C GLN A 50 14.38 -11.12 -17.91
N THR A 51 14.69 -9.87 -17.58
CA THR A 51 14.03 -9.10 -16.52
C THR A 51 13.67 -7.70 -17.01
N VAL A 52 12.66 -7.10 -16.40
CA VAL A 52 12.10 -5.81 -16.79
C VAL A 52 11.72 -5.01 -15.55
N LEU A 53 12.02 -3.71 -15.57
CA LEU A 53 11.57 -2.78 -14.54
C LEU A 53 10.15 -2.32 -14.87
N ILE A 54 9.20 -2.59 -13.98
CA ILE A 54 7.82 -2.12 -14.08
C ILE A 54 7.51 -1.34 -12.81
N GLY A 55 7.30 -0.04 -12.95
CA GLY A 55 7.23 0.86 -11.79
C GLY A 55 8.53 0.84 -11.01
N ASN A 56 8.45 0.47 -9.74
CA ASN A 56 9.61 0.34 -8.85
C ASN A 56 10.04 -1.12 -8.64
N GLN A 57 9.43 -2.06 -9.35
CA GLN A 57 9.63 -3.50 -9.15
C GLN A 57 10.36 -4.10 -10.36
N CYS A 58 11.35 -4.94 -10.10
CA CYS A 58 12.06 -5.67 -11.15
C CYS A 58 11.43 -7.06 -11.30
N TRP A 59 10.82 -7.32 -12.45
CA TRP A 59 10.05 -8.53 -12.75
C TRP A 59 10.76 -9.41 -13.76
N MET A 60 10.57 -10.72 -13.68
CA MET A 60 10.94 -11.63 -14.76
C MET A 60 10.05 -11.38 -15.99
N ALA A 61 10.67 -11.32 -17.17
CA ALA A 61 10.01 -11.21 -18.48
C ALA A 61 9.73 -12.60 -19.12
N GLU A 62 10.13 -13.69 -18.46
CA GLU A 62 9.88 -15.07 -18.85
C GLU A 62 9.28 -15.90 -17.71
N ASN A 63 8.51 -16.95 -18.03
CA ASN A 63 7.99 -17.90 -17.04
C ASN A 63 9.11 -18.79 -16.48
N LEU A 64 9.02 -19.15 -15.19
CA LEU A 64 10.00 -19.97 -14.49
C LEU A 64 10.11 -21.40 -15.08
N LYS A 65 11.33 -21.93 -15.16
CA LYS A 65 11.69 -23.23 -15.77
C LYS A 65 12.40 -24.20 -14.81
N VAL A 66 12.54 -23.80 -13.54
CA VAL A 66 13.29 -24.51 -12.50
C VAL A 66 12.71 -25.89 -12.19
N THR A 67 13.59 -26.82 -11.81
CA THR A 67 13.31 -28.21 -11.46
C THR A 67 13.88 -28.61 -10.09
N HIS A 68 14.62 -27.70 -9.45
CA HIS A 68 15.08 -27.81 -8.07
C HIS A 68 14.61 -26.62 -7.25
N TYR A 69 14.30 -26.85 -5.98
CA TYR A 69 14.15 -25.76 -5.03
C TYR A 69 15.49 -25.05 -4.80
N ARG A 70 15.45 -23.84 -4.23
CA ARG A 70 16.65 -23.03 -3.95
C ARG A 70 17.69 -23.73 -3.06
N ASN A 71 17.28 -24.72 -2.26
CA ASN A 71 18.19 -25.53 -1.44
C ASN A 71 18.84 -26.71 -2.20
N GLY A 72 18.51 -26.90 -3.48
CA GLY A 72 19.03 -27.97 -4.34
C GLY A 72 18.19 -29.26 -4.35
N ASP A 73 17.12 -29.36 -3.57
CA ASP A 73 16.23 -30.52 -3.62
C ASP A 73 15.44 -30.55 -4.93
N SER A 74 15.35 -31.72 -5.57
CA SER A 74 14.55 -31.86 -6.80
C SER A 74 13.05 -31.70 -6.51
N ILE A 75 12.37 -31.00 -7.41
CA ILE A 75 10.91 -30.91 -7.44
C ILE A 75 10.40 -32.10 -8.29
N PRO A 76 9.44 -32.90 -7.82
CA PRO A 76 8.88 -34.00 -8.60
C PRO A 76 8.21 -33.53 -9.91
N ASN A 77 8.58 -34.12 -11.04
CA ASN A 77 7.82 -34.01 -12.28
C ASN A 77 6.70 -35.07 -12.29
N VAL A 78 5.45 -34.65 -12.16
CA VAL A 78 4.30 -35.56 -12.04
C VAL A 78 3.40 -35.39 -13.26
N THR A 79 3.39 -36.35 -14.17
CA THR A 79 2.66 -36.25 -15.45
C THR A 79 1.30 -36.93 -15.46
N ASP A 80 1.09 -37.93 -14.59
CA ASP A 80 -0.18 -38.64 -14.48
C ASP A 80 -1.25 -37.77 -13.79
N SER A 81 -2.47 -37.78 -14.34
CA SER A 81 -3.57 -36.93 -13.85
C SER A 81 -4.11 -37.34 -12.49
N ILE A 82 -4.13 -38.64 -12.20
CA ILE A 82 -4.60 -39.18 -10.91
C ILE A 82 -3.54 -38.90 -9.85
N ASP A 83 -2.26 -39.12 -10.16
CA ASP A 83 -1.19 -38.81 -9.23
C ASP A 83 -1.16 -37.31 -8.90
N TRP A 84 -1.25 -36.44 -9.91
CA TRP A 84 -1.31 -34.99 -9.72
C TRP A 84 -2.46 -34.57 -8.80
N HIS A 85 -3.66 -35.10 -9.05
CA HIS A 85 -4.84 -34.80 -8.25
C HIS A 85 -4.69 -35.17 -6.77
N ASN A 86 -3.88 -36.20 -6.46
CA ASN A 86 -3.68 -36.70 -5.10
C ASN A 86 -2.46 -36.07 -4.39
N LEU A 87 -1.77 -35.11 -5.02
CA LEU A 87 -0.60 -34.48 -4.44
C LEU A 87 -0.96 -33.65 -3.21
N THR A 88 -0.10 -33.74 -2.20
CA THR A 88 -0.06 -32.89 -1.00
C THR A 88 1.31 -32.24 -0.82
N THR A 89 2.14 -32.31 -1.87
CA THR A 89 3.52 -31.82 -1.91
C THR A 89 3.76 -31.09 -3.22
N GLY A 90 4.80 -30.26 -3.25
CA GLY A 90 5.18 -29.55 -4.47
C GLY A 90 5.49 -30.48 -5.63
N ALA A 91 5.06 -30.09 -6.82
CA ALA A 91 5.35 -30.75 -8.08
C ALA A 91 5.33 -29.74 -9.22
N TYR A 92 5.97 -30.11 -10.33
CA TYR A 92 5.83 -29.41 -11.60
C TYR A 92 5.45 -30.38 -12.72
N CYS A 93 5.01 -29.84 -13.85
CA CYS A 93 4.92 -30.54 -15.11
C CYS A 93 5.12 -29.58 -16.28
N ASP A 94 5.26 -30.15 -17.48
CA ASP A 94 5.27 -29.38 -18.73
C ASP A 94 3.83 -29.32 -19.27
N TYR A 95 3.45 -28.26 -19.99
CA TYR A 95 2.10 -28.20 -20.57
C TYR A 95 1.88 -29.37 -21.53
N GLU A 96 0.77 -30.09 -21.37
CA GLU A 96 0.45 -31.36 -22.06
C GLU A 96 1.53 -32.46 -21.88
N ASN A 97 2.35 -32.34 -20.84
CA ASN A 97 3.52 -33.17 -20.59
C ASN A 97 4.51 -33.22 -21.78
N ASP A 98 4.55 -32.16 -22.59
CA ASP A 98 5.47 -32.04 -23.73
C ASP A 98 6.59 -31.03 -23.43
N SER A 99 7.81 -31.56 -23.32
CA SER A 99 9.03 -30.77 -23.09
C SER A 99 9.30 -29.70 -24.16
N ALA A 100 8.74 -29.84 -25.37
CA ALA A 100 8.88 -28.83 -26.43
C ALA A 100 8.23 -27.49 -26.04
N ASN A 101 7.25 -27.51 -25.12
CA ASN A 101 6.55 -26.31 -24.66
C ASN A 101 7.37 -25.48 -23.66
N VAL A 102 8.39 -26.07 -23.01
CA VAL A 102 9.13 -25.43 -21.91
C VAL A 102 9.88 -24.19 -22.36
N ALA A 103 10.46 -24.21 -23.57
CA ALA A 103 11.22 -23.09 -24.10
C ALA A 103 10.37 -21.82 -24.27
N THR A 104 9.08 -21.99 -24.59
CA THR A 104 8.14 -20.88 -24.83
C THR A 104 7.36 -20.53 -23.58
N TYR A 105 6.76 -21.51 -22.92
CA TYR A 105 5.76 -21.28 -21.87
C TYR A 105 6.30 -21.46 -20.44
N GLY A 106 7.55 -21.89 -20.29
CA GLY A 106 8.08 -22.29 -19.00
C GLY A 106 7.46 -23.59 -18.51
N ARG A 107 7.45 -23.78 -17.18
CA ARG A 107 6.83 -24.94 -16.54
C ARG A 107 5.62 -24.54 -15.69
N ILE A 108 4.77 -25.53 -15.42
CA ILE A 108 3.59 -25.40 -14.57
C ILE A 108 3.90 -25.99 -13.20
N TYR A 109 3.60 -25.24 -12.14
CA TYR A 109 3.83 -25.65 -10.76
C TYR A 109 2.50 -25.70 -10.01
N ASN A 110 2.35 -26.62 -9.05
CA ASN A 110 1.23 -26.59 -8.14
C ASN A 110 1.45 -25.60 -6.98
N TRP A 111 0.40 -25.30 -6.22
CA TRP A 111 0.49 -24.36 -5.09
C TRP A 111 1.50 -24.81 -4.04
N TYR A 112 1.54 -26.11 -3.73
CA TYR A 112 2.48 -26.64 -2.75
C TYR A 112 3.95 -26.42 -3.12
N ALA A 113 4.28 -26.31 -4.41
CA ALA A 113 5.62 -25.95 -4.86
C ALA A 113 5.90 -24.46 -4.64
N VAL A 114 4.90 -23.61 -4.86
CA VAL A 114 4.98 -22.15 -4.68
C VAL A 114 5.10 -21.76 -3.20
N ASP A 115 4.31 -22.38 -2.31
CA ASP A 115 4.30 -22.11 -0.86
C ASP A 115 5.37 -22.92 -0.08
N ASP A 116 6.27 -23.63 -0.77
CA ASP A 116 7.33 -24.39 -0.12
C ASP A 116 8.42 -23.47 0.45
N ILE A 117 8.79 -23.69 1.72
CA ILE A 117 9.83 -22.91 2.42
C ILE A 117 11.20 -22.98 1.73
N ARG A 118 11.46 -24.02 0.93
CA ARG A 118 12.70 -24.17 0.16
C ARG A 118 12.76 -23.20 -1.02
N GLY A 119 11.61 -22.74 -1.52
CA GLY A 119 11.45 -21.69 -2.52
C GLY A 119 11.81 -22.08 -3.96
N LEU A 120 11.01 -21.60 -4.93
CA LEU A 120 11.22 -21.82 -6.37
C LEU A 120 12.11 -20.76 -7.03
N ALA A 121 12.01 -19.52 -6.56
CA ALA A 121 12.60 -18.38 -7.24
C ALA A 121 14.14 -18.38 -7.11
N PRO A 122 14.86 -17.72 -8.03
CA PRO A 122 16.29 -17.45 -7.91
C PRO A 122 16.70 -16.83 -6.57
N GLN A 123 18.01 -16.81 -6.31
CA GLN A 123 18.54 -16.08 -5.16
C GLN A 123 18.20 -14.59 -5.29
N ASP A 124 17.73 -13.97 -4.20
CA ASP A 124 17.29 -12.56 -4.13
C ASP A 124 16.05 -12.23 -4.99
N TRP A 125 15.26 -13.26 -5.29
CA TRP A 125 13.97 -13.15 -5.97
C TRP A 125 12.94 -14.02 -5.24
N HIS A 126 11.67 -13.67 -5.40
CA HIS A 126 10.56 -14.45 -4.86
C HIS A 126 9.38 -14.51 -5.82
N VAL A 127 8.44 -15.43 -5.54
CA VAL A 127 7.15 -15.46 -6.24
C VAL A 127 6.34 -14.27 -5.72
N PRO A 128 5.80 -13.40 -6.58
CA PRO A 128 5.19 -12.13 -6.20
C PRO A 128 3.97 -12.32 -5.32
N THR A 129 3.82 -11.48 -4.32
CA THR A 129 2.63 -11.38 -3.47
C THR A 129 1.47 -10.69 -4.20
N ASP A 130 0.26 -10.79 -3.63
CA ASP A 130 -0.91 -10.04 -4.09
C ASP A 130 -0.67 -8.52 -4.09
N GLU A 131 0.01 -7.99 -3.07
CA GLU A 131 0.28 -6.55 -2.98
C GLU A 131 1.28 -6.08 -4.04
N GLU A 132 2.28 -6.90 -4.37
CA GLU A 132 3.22 -6.54 -5.44
C GLU A 132 2.56 -6.56 -6.82
N TRP A 133 1.67 -7.52 -7.07
CA TRP A 133 0.82 -7.50 -8.25
C TRP A 133 -0.04 -6.24 -8.30
N LYS A 134 -0.67 -5.84 -7.20
CA LYS A 134 -1.47 -4.60 -7.15
C LYS A 134 -0.62 -3.36 -7.40
N GLU A 135 0.59 -3.29 -6.88
CA GLU A 135 1.50 -2.17 -7.13
C GLU A 135 1.84 -2.07 -8.62
N MET A 136 2.14 -3.19 -9.28
CA MET A 136 2.33 -3.22 -10.74
C MET A 136 1.06 -2.78 -11.48
N GLU A 137 -0.10 -3.32 -11.11
CA GLU A 137 -1.39 -3.00 -11.72
C GLU A 137 -1.70 -1.50 -11.61
N MET A 138 -1.46 -0.91 -10.43
CA MET A 138 -1.63 0.53 -10.19
C MET A 138 -0.65 1.37 -11.01
N TYR A 139 0.61 0.93 -11.13
CA TYR A 139 1.58 1.60 -12.00
C TYR A 139 1.14 1.62 -13.47
N LEU A 140 0.45 0.57 -13.92
CA LEU A 140 -0.07 0.49 -15.29
C LEU A 140 -1.35 1.30 -15.53
N GLY A 141 -1.93 1.89 -14.49
CA GLY A 141 -3.08 2.80 -14.60
C GLY A 141 -4.29 2.43 -13.76
N MET A 142 -4.26 1.31 -13.04
CA MET A 142 -5.38 0.86 -12.22
C MET A 142 -5.53 1.73 -10.95
N SER A 143 -6.76 2.06 -10.55
CA SER A 143 -6.96 2.72 -9.25
C SER A 143 -6.75 1.75 -8.09
N GLN A 144 -6.40 2.27 -6.90
CA GLN A 144 -6.26 1.44 -5.70
C GLN A 144 -7.55 0.68 -5.35
N SER A 145 -8.72 1.28 -5.56
CA SER A 145 -10.01 0.63 -5.34
C SER A 145 -10.23 -0.56 -6.29
N GLU A 146 -9.80 -0.45 -7.54
CA GLU A 146 -9.92 -1.53 -8.53
C GLU A 146 -8.90 -2.63 -8.25
N ALA A 147 -7.66 -2.28 -7.91
CA ALA A 147 -6.60 -3.23 -7.56
C ALA A 147 -6.99 -4.10 -6.36
N GLY A 148 -7.71 -3.52 -5.39
CA GLY A 148 -8.25 -4.22 -4.23
C GLY A 148 -9.40 -5.19 -4.52
N ALA A 149 -10.06 -5.09 -5.68
CA ALA A 149 -11.23 -5.90 -6.01
C ALA A 149 -10.87 -7.33 -6.45
N TYR A 150 -11.83 -8.26 -6.30
CA TYR A 150 -11.78 -9.61 -6.89
C TYR A 150 -12.55 -9.64 -8.22
N GLY A 151 -12.21 -10.59 -9.09
CA GLY A 151 -12.80 -10.74 -10.41
C GLY A 151 -12.19 -9.82 -11.47
N TRP A 152 -12.99 -9.39 -12.44
CA TRP A 152 -12.57 -8.51 -13.52
C TRP A 152 -12.34 -7.08 -13.04
N ARG A 153 -11.17 -6.52 -13.32
CA ARG A 153 -10.78 -5.19 -12.85
C ARG A 153 -9.78 -4.51 -13.79
N GLY A 154 -9.61 -3.21 -13.60
CA GLY A 154 -8.88 -2.35 -14.50
C GLY A 154 -9.64 -2.10 -15.80
N THR A 155 -8.97 -1.49 -16.75
CA THR A 155 -9.53 -1.15 -18.06
C THR A 155 -8.71 -1.77 -19.19
N ASP A 156 -7.39 -1.56 -19.21
CA ASP A 156 -6.48 -2.01 -20.26
C ASP A 156 -5.16 -2.62 -19.74
N GLU A 157 -4.99 -2.75 -18.42
CA GLU A 157 -3.73 -3.20 -17.80
C GLU A 157 -3.36 -4.63 -18.19
N GLY A 158 -4.34 -5.51 -18.39
CA GLY A 158 -4.12 -6.85 -18.92
C GLY A 158 -3.58 -6.81 -20.35
N GLY A 159 -4.06 -5.87 -21.16
CA GLY A 159 -3.52 -5.59 -22.50
C GLY A 159 -2.05 -5.14 -22.48
N LYS A 160 -1.70 -4.26 -21.53
CA LYS A 160 -0.32 -3.76 -21.33
C LYS A 160 0.68 -4.83 -20.89
N LEU A 161 0.20 -5.94 -20.33
CA LEU A 161 1.02 -7.07 -19.90
C LEU A 161 1.24 -8.14 -20.98
N LYS A 162 0.34 -8.26 -21.97
CA LYS A 162 0.37 -9.36 -22.96
C LYS A 162 1.42 -9.16 -24.03
N GLU A 163 1.99 -10.26 -24.52
CA GLU A 163 2.70 -10.29 -25.81
C GLU A 163 1.83 -9.69 -26.93
N VAL A 164 2.43 -8.86 -27.78
CA VAL A 164 1.76 -8.25 -28.95
C VAL A 164 1.57 -9.29 -30.06
N GLY A 165 0.41 -9.24 -30.71
CA GLY A 165 0.09 -10.06 -31.88
C GLY A 165 -0.47 -11.43 -31.50
N THR A 166 -0.57 -12.34 -32.46
CA THR A 166 -1.24 -13.64 -32.28
C THR A 166 -0.31 -14.81 -32.60
N ILE A 167 0.98 -14.67 -32.27
CA ILE A 167 1.96 -15.75 -32.44
C ILE A 167 1.65 -16.86 -31.43
N HIS A 168 1.51 -16.51 -30.15
CA HIS A 168 1.14 -17.44 -29.10
C HIS A 168 -0.32 -17.26 -28.63
N TRP A 169 -0.83 -16.03 -28.66
CA TRP A 169 -2.23 -15.73 -28.33
C TRP A 169 -3.17 -16.04 -29.49
N ASN A 170 -4.30 -16.68 -29.20
CA ASN A 170 -5.40 -16.79 -30.13
C ASN A 170 -6.03 -15.43 -30.41
N SER A 171 -6.58 -15.27 -31.61
CA SER A 171 -7.33 -14.07 -32.00
C SER A 171 -8.58 -13.91 -31.11
N PRO A 172 -8.90 -12.70 -30.60
CA PRO A 172 -8.40 -11.41 -31.09
C PRO A 172 -7.13 -10.86 -30.40
N ASN A 173 -6.63 -11.49 -29.33
CA ASN A 173 -5.65 -10.91 -28.41
C ASN A 173 -5.94 -9.43 -28.06
N GLU A 174 -7.17 -9.19 -27.57
CA GLU A 174 -7.76 -7.87 -27.41
C GLU A 174 -6.89 -6.94 -26.54
N GLY A 175 -6.60 -5.74 -27.06
CA GLY A 175 -5.86 -4.70 -26.35
C GLY A 175 -4.39 -4.99 -26.04
N ALA A 176 -3.78 -6.04 -26.60
CA ALA A 176 -2.39 -6.37 -26.32
C ALA A 176 -1.41 -5.31 -26.88
N THR A 177 -0.69 -4.63 -25.98
CA THR A 177 0.31 -3.62 -26.34
C THR A 177 1.72 -3.94 -25.82
N ASN A 178 1.83 -4.80 -24.80
CA ASN A 178 3.07 -5.11 -24.09
C ASN A 178 3.86 -3.88 -23.62
N GLU A 179 3.19 -2.76 -23.33
CA GLU A 179 3.86 -1.51 -22.91
C GLU A 179 4.67 -1.67 -21.63
N SER A 180 4.32 -2.65 -20.78
CA SER A 180 5.05 -3.00 -19.57
C SER A 180 6.35 -3.77 -19.82
N GLY A 181 6.51 -4.42 -20.98
CA GLY A 181 7.56 -5.41 -21.23
C GLY A 181 7.43 -6.73 -20.47
N PHE A 182 6.37 -6.91 -19.65
CA PHE A 182 6.12 -8.15 -18.91
C PHE A 182 5.99 -9.37 -19.85
N THR A 183 5.40 -9.19 -21.02
CA THR A 183 5.31 -10.20 -22.09
C THR A 183 4.64 -11.50 -21.59
N ALA A 184 3.41 -11.40 -21.08
CA ALA A 184 2.62 -12.56 -20.68
C ALA A 184 2.29 -13.44 -21.89
N LEU A 185 2.48 -14.75 -21.73
CA LEU A 185 2.18 -15.78 -22.72
C LEU A 185 1.06 -16.71 -22.23
N PRO A 186 0.16 -17.16 -23.11
CA PRO A 186 -1.02 -17.93 -22.75
C PRO A 186 -0.69 -19.41 -22.58
N ALA A 187 0.08 -19.72 -21.54
CA ALA A 187 0.49 -21.09 -21.22
C ALA A 187 -0.67 -21.99 -20.77
N GLY A 188 -1.86 -21.44 -20.53
CA GLY A 188 -2.98 -22.16 -19.96
C GLY A 188 -2.70 -22.60 -18.53
N TRP A 189 -3.31 -23.71 -18.14
CA TRP A 189 -3.20 -24.26 -16.79
C TRP A 189 -3.28 -25.79 -16.80
N ARG A 190 -3.02 -26.36 -15.63
CA ARG A 190 -3.43 -27.72 -15.28
C ARG A 190 -4.51 -27.67 -14.20
N HIS A 191 -5.71 -28.16 -14.50
CA HIS A 191 -6.79 -28.27 -13.53
C HIS A 191 -6.40 -29.18 -12.37
N GLY A 192 -6.93 -28.97 -11.17
CA GLY A 192 -6.69 -29.84 -10.01
C GLY A 192 -7.09 -31.30 -10.19
N GLY A 193 -7.81 -31.64 -11.27
CA GLY A 193 -8.15 -33.00 -11.70
C GLY A 193 -7.17 -33.59 -12.72
N GLY A 194 -6.06 -32.90 -12.98
CA GLY A 194 -4.94 -33.32 -13.81
C GLY A 194 -5.02 -32.95 -15.29
N ASN A 195 -6.18 -32.51 -15.80
CA ASN A 195 -6.35 -32.13 -17.21
C ASN A 195 -5.73 -30.77 -17.52
N PHE A 196 -5.21 -30.59 -18.75
CA PHE A 196 -4.71 -29.31 -19.25
C PHE A 196 -5.81 -28.53 -19.98
N GLY A 197 -5.67 -27.21 -20.10
CA GLY A 197 -6.58 -26.38 -20.88
C GLY A 197 -6.10 -24.95 -21.10
N TYR A 198 -6.81 -24.26 -21.98
CA TYR A 198 -6.67 -22.81 -22.26
C TYR A 198 -5.31 -22.33 -22.77
N MET A 199 -4.40 -23.22 -23.22
CA MET A 199 -3.22 -22.75 -23.96
C MET A 199 -3.66 -21.99 -25.22
N GLY A 200 -3.04 -20.84 -25.45
CA GLY A 200 -3.42 -19.88 -26.48
C GLY A 200 -4.51 -18.88 -26.05
N ASP A 201 -5.31 -19.20 -25.03
CA ASP A 201 -6.46 -18.40 -24.62
C ASP A 201 -6.24 -17.61 -23.31
N ILE A 202 -5.54 -18.20 -22.34
CA ILE A 202 -5.39 -17.61 -21.00
C ILE A 202 -3.96 -17.81 -20.47
N ALA A 203 -3.40 -16.76 -19.87
CA ALA A 203 -2.20 -16.85 -19.05
C ALA A 203 -2.61 -16.86 -17.57
N PHE A 204 -2.15 -17.86 -16.81
CA PHE A 204 -2.38 -17.95 -15.36
C PHE A 204 -1.06 -17.85 -14.60
N PHE A 205 -1.04 -17.03 -13.55
CA PHE A 205 0.12 -16.81 -12.70
C PHE A 205 -0.22 -17.00 -11.23
N TRP A 206 0.57 -17.81 -10.53
CA TRP A 206 0.49 -17.88 -9.08
C TRP A 206 0.95 -16.58 -8.41
N CYS A 207 0.29 -16.23 -7.30
CA CYS A 207 0.75 -15.23 -6.34
C CYS A 207 1.18 -15.93 -5.06
N SER A 208 2.32 -15.57 -4.46
CA SER A 208 2.69 -16.10 -3.15
C SER A 208 1.73 -15.64 -2.06
N ARG A 209 1.69 -16.44 -0.99
CA ARG A 209 0.71 -16.43 0.09
C ARG A 209 0.20 -15.04 0.52
N ASN A 210 -1.12 -14.89 0.56
CA ASN A 210 -1.79 -14.04 1.54
C ASN A 210 -2.58 -14.92 2.55
N LEU A 211 -3.20 -14.32 3.56
CA LEU A 211 -3.92 -15.03 4.64
C LEU A 211 -5.10 -15.91 4.16
N ARG A 212 -5.40 -15.96 2.85
CA ARG A 212 -6.64 -16.51 2.28
C ARG A 212 -6.49 -17.75 1.39
N GLY A 213 -5.26 -18.19 1.07
CA GLY A 213 -5.01 -19.42 0.29
C GLY A 213 -4.29 -19.18 -1.03
N ALA A 214 -4.41 -20.12 -1.97
CA ALA A 214 -3.80 -20.05 -3.30
C ALA A 214 -4.53 -19.02 -4.17
N GLU A 215 -3.84 -17.93 -4.52
CA GLU A 215 -4.39 -16.82 -5.30
C GLU A 215 -3.68 -16.71 -6.66
N ASP A 216 -4.42 -16.37 -7.70
CA ASP A 216 -3.89 -16.24 -9.05
C ASP A 216 -4.31 -14.95 -9.77
N ARG A 217 -3.49 -14.61 -10.78
CA ARG A 217 -3.82 -13.63 -11.81
C ARG A 217 -4.04 -14.36 -13.12
N SER A 218 -5.14 -14.03 -13.81
CA SER A 218 -5.39 -14.52 -15.15
C SER A 218 -5.64 -13.39 -16.16
N ILE A 219 -5.08 -13.57 -17.35
CA ILE A 219 -5.18 -12.62 -18.46
C ILE A 219 -5.71 -13.37 -19.68
N TYR A 220 -6.74 -12.82 -20.32
CA TYR A 220 -7.52 -13.51 -21.36
C TYR A 220 -7.26 -12.92 -22.75
N TYR A 221 -7.37 -13.77 -23.76
CA TYR A 221 -7.21 -13.39 -25.17
C TYR A 221 -8.29 -12.42 -25.69
N ASN A 222 -9.47 -12.39 -25.05
CA ASN A 222 -10.63 -11.59 -25.44
C ASN A 222 -10.96 -10.50 -24.41
N SER A 223 -9.98 -10.08 -23.62
CA SER A 223 -10.14 -8.99 -22.66
C SER A 223 -8.82 -8.21 -22.53
N SER A 224 -8.95 -6.92 -22.25
CA SER A 224 -7.83 -6.05 -21.88
C SER A 224 -7.71 -5.89 -20.35
N GLN A 225 -8.66 -6.41 -19.59
CA GLN A 225 -8.67 -6.38 -18.12
C GLN A 225 -7.86 -7.54 -17.53
N ILE A 226 -7.60 -7.46 -16.23
CA ILE A 226 -7.00 -8.55 -15.43
C ILE A 226 -8.10 -9.19 -14.60
N PHE A 227 -8.05 -10.52 -14.47
CA PHE A 227 -8.92 -11.26 -13.57
C PHE A 227 -8.13 -11.73 -12.34
N ARG A 228 -8.73 -11.57 -11.16
CA ARG A 228 -8.22 -12.01 -9.87
C ARG A 228 -9.12 -13.06 -9.26
N ASP A 229 -8.55 -14.17 -8.84
CA ASP A 229 -9.32 -15.27 -8.24
C ASP A 229 -8.56 -16.02 -7.14
N THR A 230 -9.31 -16.80 -6.36
CA THR A 230 -8.84 -17.77 -5.35
C THR A 230 -9.41 -19.18 -5.57
N ASP A 231 -10.26 -19.38 -6.58
CA ASP A 231 -11.08 -20.60 -6.72
C ASP A 231 -10.37 -21.82 -7.33
N HIS A 232 -9.12 -21.68 -7.81
CA HIS A 232 -8.41 -22.78 -8.49
C HIS A 232 -7.86 -23.87 -7.55
N GLY A 233 -7.84 -23.62 -6.24
CA GLY A 233 -7.40 -24.57 -5.21
C GLY A 233 -5.91 -24.93 -5.26
N GLU A 234 -5.42 -25.58 -4.20
CA GLU A 234 -3.97 -25.83 -4.01
C GLU A 234 -3.37 -26.86 -5.00
N ILE A 235 -4.22 -27.59 -5.72
CA ILE A 235 -3.81 -28.67 -6.63
C ILE A 235 -3.85 -28.20 -8.10
N GLY A 236 -4.34 -26.99 -8.36
CA GLY A 236 -4.20 -26.35 -9.68
C GLY A 236 -2.72 -26.23 -10.07
N GLY A 237 -2.45 -26.07 -11.36
CA GLY A 237 -1.13 -25.84 -11.90
C GLY A 237 -1.12 -24.58 -12.76
N HIS A 238 -0.29 -23.61 -12.39
CA HIS A 238 -0.12 -22.35 -13.12
C HIS A 238 1.35 -22.01 -13.36
N SER A 239 1.59 -21.03 -14.22
CA SER A 239 2.93 -20.50 -14.45
C SER A 239 3.38 -19.66 -13.25
N VAL A 240 4.69 -19.52 -13.09
CA VAL A 240 5.29 -18.65 -12.07
C VAL A 240 6.14 -17.60 -12.76
N ARG A 241 5.98 -16.35 -12.31
CA ARG A 241 6.89 -15.23 -12.54
C ARG A 241 7.51 -14.87 -11.20
N CYS A 242 8.72 -14.33 -11.20
CA CYS A 242 9.34 -13.85 -9.96
C CYS A 242 9.58 -12.34 -10.04
N VAL A 243 9.58 -11.72 -8.88
CA VAL A 243 9.94 -10.33 -8.66
C VAL A 243 11.19 -10.28 -7.77
N ARG A 244 12.10 -9.34 -8.03
CA ARG A 244 13.36 -9.20 -7.29
C ARG A 244 13.05 -8.71 -5.88
N ASP A 245 13.68 -9.33 -4.89
CA ASP A 245 13.65 -8.82 -3.52
C ASP A 245 14.27 -7.42 -3.52
N TRP A 246 13.52 -6.43 -3.04
CA TRP A 246 14.06 -5.10 -2.81
C TRP A 246 13.86 -4.70 -1.35
N SER A 247 14.97 -4.62 -0.62
CA SER A 247 15.00 -3.97 0.69
C SER A 247 14.90 -2.47 0.48
N ALA A 248 13.76 -1.88 0.81
CA ALA A 248 13.54 -0.44 0.72
C ALA A 248 13.17 0.13 2.08
N ILE A 249 13.69 1.32 2.38
CA ILE A 249 13.25 2.16 3.49
C ILE A 249 12.56 3.37 2.89
N LEU A 250 11.28 3.53 3.20
CA LEU A 250 10.49 4.70 2.82
C LEU A 250 10.48 5.68 3.99
N ILE A 251 10.73 6.95 3.72
CA ILE A 251 10.69 8.04 4.69
C ILE A 251 9.62 9.01 4.20
N ASP A 252 8.64 9.26 5.05
CA ASP A 252 7.36 9.89 4.72
C ASP A 252 7.03 10.91 5.82
N PRO A 253 7.62 12.13 5.77
CA PRO A 253 7.22 13.23 6.62
C PRO A 253 5.90 13.83 6.14
N SER A 254 4.92 13.89 7.05
CA SER A 254 3.64 14.55 6.80
C SER A 254 3.62 15.93 7.46
N PRO A 255 3.07 16.98 6.80
CA PRO A 255 2.42 16.93 5.49
C PRO A 255 3.42 16.78 4.32
N ASP A 256 3.02 16.12 3.23
CA ASP A 256 3.87 15.75 2.08
C ASP A 256 4.60 16.94 1.41
N SER A 257 4.11 18.16 1.63
CA SER A 257 4.77 19.39 1.16
C SER A 257 5.96 19.84 2.03
N LEU A 258 6.18 19.20 3.17
CA LEU A 258 7.18 19.59 4.16
C LEU A 258 8.53 18.93 3.85
N ASP A 259 9.51 19.74 3.48
CA ASP A 259 10.90 19.32 3.28
C ASP A 259 11.63 19.12 4.62
N ALA A 260 11.14 18.18 5.43
CA ALA A 260 11.64 17.92 6.78
C ALA A 260 12.98 17.18 6.74
N PRO A 261 14.05 17.70 7.36
CA PRO A 261 15.33 17.01 7.41
C PRO A 261 15.24 15.74 8.27
N TRP A 262 16.03 14.74 7.95
CA TRP A 262 16.09 13.48 8.68
C TRP A 262 17.47 12.84 8.61
N GLU A 263 17.80 12.03 9.61
CA GLU A 263 18.99 11.18 9.66
C GLU A 263 18.57 9.73 9.91
N LEU A 264 18.99 8.83 9.03
CA LEU A 264 18.79 7.40 9.15
C LEU A 264 20.12 6.75 9.55
N SER A 265 20.07 5.86 10.53
CA SER A 265 21.20 5.02 10.95
C SER A 265 20.79 3.56 10.95
N GLY A 266 21.73 2.67 10.64
CA GLY A 266 21.45 1.23 10.49
C GLY A 266 22.62 0.34 10.94
N PRO A 267 22.52 -0.96 10.66
CA PRO A 267 23.57 -1.93 10.99
C PRO A 267 24.94 -1.56 10.38
N ASN A 268 26.01 -2.09 10.97
CA ASN A 268 27.38 -1.94 10.46
C ASN A 268 27.87 -0.50 10.26
N GLY A 269 27.28 0.47 10.96
CA GLY A 269 27.64 1.88 10.83
C GLY A 269 27.01 2.58 9.63
N TYR A 270 26.01 1.97 8.99
CA TYR A 270 25.22 2.62 7.95
C TYR A 270 24.63 3.93 8.48
N SER A 271 24.83 5.02 7.76
CA SER A 271 24.25 6.32 8.10
C SER A 271 24.09 7.17 6.85
N ILE A 272 22.90 7.75 6.69
CA ILE A 272 22.55 8.66 5.59
C ILE A 272 21.61 9.74 6.13
N SER A 273 21.66 10.92 5.53
CA SER A 273 20.77 12.03 5.85
C SER A 273 20.10 12.54 4.58
N GLY A 274 18.90 13.08 4.71
CA GLY A 274 18.18 13.72 3.61
C GLY A 274 17.08 14.61 4.14
N SER A 275 16.14 14.98 3.28
CA SER A 275 14.97 15.77 3.65
C SER A 275 13.76 15.41 2.80
N GLY A 276 12.56 15.67 3.33
CA GLY A 276 11.30 15.37 2.65
C GLY A 276 11.06 13.89 2.43
N ASP A 277 10.11 13.58 1.54
CA ASP A 277 9.81 12.22 1.10
C ASP A 277 11.02 11.57 0.44
N SER A 278 11.36 10.36 0.86
CA SER A 278 12.53 9.66 0.35
C SER A 278 12.34 8.16 0.31
N THR A 279 12.90 7.55 -0.73
CA THR A 279 13.00 6.09 -0.87
C THR A 279 14.46 5.71 -0.91
N ILE A 280 14.91 4.98 0.10
CA ILE A 280 16.27 4.47 0.19
C ILE A 280 16.20 3.00 -0.19
N SER A 281 16.97 2.61 -1.18
CA SER A 281 16.79 1.33 -1.85
C SER A 281 18.17 0.86 -2.37
N GLY A 282 18.48 -0.42 -2.24
CA GLY A 282 19.69 -1.02 -2.85
C GLY A 282 20.37 -2.09 -2.00
N GLU A 283 21.39 -2.73 -2.58
CA GLU A 283 22.15 -3.84 -1.97
C GLU A 283 22.90 -3.47 -0.68
N GLU A 284 23.06 -2.17 -0.38
CA GLU A 284 23.67 -1.70 0.87
C GLU A 284 22.73 -1.81 2.08
N LEU A 285 21.43 -2.00 1.86
CA LEU A 285 20.44 -2.15 2.94
C LEU A 285 20.44 -3.58 3.48
N GLU A 286 21.31 -3.82 4.45
CA GLU A 286 21.39 -5.06 5.20
C GLU A 286 20.17 -5.24 6.13
N PRO A 287 19.63 -6.46 6.28
CA PRO A 287 18.61 -6.75 7.29
C PRO A 287 19.07 -6.37 8.69
N GLY A 288 18.21 -5.69 9.44
CA GLY A 288 18.53 -5.24 10.80
C GLY A 288 17.74 -4.02 11.25
N GLN A 289 18.11 -3.49 12.42
CA GLN A 289 17.42 -2.34 13.00
C GLN A 289 17.92 -1.04 12.36
N TYR A 290 17.00 -0.26 11.83
CA TYR A 290 17.23 1.10 11.38
C TYR A 290 16.54 2.09 12.31
N THR A 291 17.22 3.17 12.65
CA THR A 291 16.72 4.25 13.49
C THR A 291 16.68 5.53 12.67
N LEU A 292 15.48 6.12 12.54
CA LEU A 292 15.28 7.41 11.92
C LEU A 292 15.13 8.49 13.00
N GLN A 293 15.87 9.57 12.84
CA GLN A 293 15.76 10.79 13.63
C GLN A 293 15.26 11.93 12.75
N TRP A 294 14.18 12.58 13.17
CA TRP A 294 13.65 13.75 12.49
C TRP A 294 14.38 15.02 12.92
N GLY A 295 14.78 15.83 11.95
CA GLY A 295 15.34 17.15 12.16
C GLY A 295 14.27 18.18 12.52
N THR A 296 14.69 19.42 12.79
CA THR A 296 13.79 20.50 13.18
C THR A 296 13.36 21.32 11.98
N VAL A 297 12.07 21.67 11.89
CA VAL A 297 11.53 22.61 10.91
C VAL A 297 10.89 23.79 11.64
N SER A 298 11.21 25.02 11.24
CA SER A 298 10.69 26.23 11.91
C SER A 298 9.17 26.31 11.77
N GLY A 299 8.47 26.52 12.89
CA GLY A 299 7.00 26.57 12.91
C GLY A 299 6.32 25.20 13.05
N TRP A 300 7.11 24.12 13.15
CA TRP A 300 6.58 22.75 13.26
C TRP A 300 7.12 22.06 14.51
N GLN A 301 6.23 21.39 15.24
CA GLN A 301 6.60 20.38 16.21
C GLN A 301 6.96 19.09 15.47
N ARG A 302 8.22 18.66 15.63
CA ARG A 302 8.71 17.42 15.03
C ARG A 302 8.21 16.18 15.80
N PRO A 303 8.00 15.06 15.11
CA PRO A 303 7.72 13.78 15.74
C PRO A 303 8.96 13.20 16.44
N ALA A 304 8.74 12.25 17.34
CA ALA A 304 9.83 11.48 17.94
C ALA A 304 10.53 10.62 16.88
N GLY A 305 11.84 10.42 17.05
CA GLY A 305 12.57 9.42 16.27
C GLY A 305 12.02 8.02 16.52
N SER A 306 12.16 7.13 15.55
CA SER A 306 11.65 5.77 15.64
C SER A 306 12.69 4.75 15.16
N THR A 307 12.56 3.51 15.63
CA THR A 307 13.42 2.39 15.22
C THR A 307 12.55 1.27 14.69
N LYS A 308 12.88 0.75 13.51
CA LYS A 308 12.15 -0.33 12.85
C LYS A 308 13.12 -1.41 12.38
N LEU A 309 12.65 -2.64 12.33
CA LEU A 309 13.40 -3.76 11.79
C LEU A 309 13.12 -3.83 10.29
N LEU A 310 14.16 -3.71 9.48
CA LEU A 310 14.12 -4.09 8.07
C LEU A 310 14.35 -5.61 8.00
N SER A 311 13.28 -6.34 7.71
CA SER A 311 13.35 -7.75 7.34
C SER A 311 13.48 -7.90 5.83
N ASP A 312 13.97 -9.05 5.39
CA ASP A 312 13.91 -9.44 3.99
C ASP A 312 12.44 -9.42 3.52
N LYS A 313 12.20 -8.75 2.38
CA LYS A 313 10.96 -8.84 1.57
C LYS A 313 9.78 -7.93 1.95
N THR A 314 10.00 -6.81 2.65
CA THR A 314 8.96 -5.76 2.72
C THR A 314 9.57 -4.38 2.93
N PRO A 315 9.13 -3.34 2.18
CA PRO A 315 9.55 -1.97 2.43
C PRO A 315 9.24 -1.55 3.87
N THR A 316 10.25 -1.02 4.58
CA THR A 316 10.09 -0.48 5.92
C THR A 316 9.78 1.00 5.84
N ILE A 317 8.58 1.40 6.23
CA ILE A 317 8.13 2.80 6.14
C ILE A 317 8.35 3.50 7.47
N PHE A 318 9.02 4.65 7.47
CA PHE A 318 9.11 5.58 8.59
C PHE A 318 8.22 6.79 8.31
N ARG A 319 7.13 6.90 9.07
CA ARG A 319 6.22 8.04 9.00
C ARG A 319 6.54 9.03 10.11
N GLY A 320 6.51 10.31 9.78
CA GLY A 320 6.73 11.39 10.72
C GLY A 320 5.69 12.47 10.54
N LEU A 321 4.72 12.55 11.45
CA LEU A 321 3.81 13.69 11.47
C LEU A 321 4.49 14.90 12.12
N PHE A 322 4.72 15.93 11.34
CA PHE A 322 5.03 17.26 11.83
C PHE A 322 3.72 18.00 12.04
N ILE A 323 3.52 18.50 13.25
CA ILE A 323 2.33 19.27 13.61
C ILE A 323 2.74 20.74 13.54
N GLU A 324 1.99 21.58 12.81
CA GLU A 324 2.21 23.03 12.90
C GLU A 324 2.12 23.40 14.38
N ALA A 325 3.20 23.99 14.91
CA ALA A 325 3.15 24.51 16.26
C ALA A 325 1.94 25.46 16.31
N PRO A 326 1.02 25.30 17.27
CA PRO A 326 -0.28 25.95 17.19
C PRO A 326 -0.09 27.44 16.91
N ASP A 327 -0.71 27.91 15.82
CA ASP A 327 -0.62 29.29 15.32
C ASP A 327 -0.77 30.32 16.44
N SER A 328 -1.61 29.97 17.42
CA SER A 328 -1.78 30.68 18.69
C SER A 328 -2.60 29.84 19.68
N THR A 329 -2.33 30.02 20.98
CA THR A 329 -3.17 29.54 22.08
C THR A 329 -3.93 30.71 22.68
N GLY A 330 -5.16 30.49 23.14
CA GLY A 330 -6.00 31.50 23.78
C GLY A 330 -6.85 30.94 24.90
N SER A 331 -7.86 31.70 25.32
CA SER A 331 -8.87 31.23 26.26
C SER A 331 -10.25 31.80 25.94
N VAL A 332 -11.30 31.04 26.24
CA VAL A 332 -12.70 31.47 26.18
C VAL A 332 -13.38 31.26 27.53
N THR A 333 -14.34 32.13 27.88
CA THR A 333 -15.12 32.03 29.13
C THR A 333 -16.60 31.82 28.81
N ASP A 334 -17.25 30.85 29.45
CA ASP A 334 -18.70 30.65 29.33
C ASP A 334 -19.51 31.56 30.27
N ILE A 335 -20.85 31.44 30.20
CA ILE A 335 -21.79 32.24 31.00
C ILE A 335 -21.67 31.98 32.52
N ASP A 336 -21.16 30.79 32.91
CA ASP A 336 -20.95 30.39 34.30
C ASP A 336 -19.58 30.86 34.84
N GLY A 337 -18.76 31.47 33.99
CA GLY A 337 -17.42 31.91 34.33
C GLY A 337 -16.35 30.82 34.25
N ASN A 338 -16.65 29.65 33.67
CA ASN A 338 -15.63 28.65 33.41
C ASN A 338 -14.72 29.15 32.27
N ILE A 339 -13.41 29.06 32.48
CA ILE A 339 -12.39 29.45 31.50
C ILE A 339 -11.82 28.19 30.87
N TYR A 340 -11.74 28.17 29.55
CA TYR A 340 -11.24 27.06 28.75
C TYR A 340 -10.07 27.51 27.89
N GLN A 341 -9.02 26.68 27.80
CA GLN A 341 -7.94 26.87 26.85
C GLN A 341 -8.45 26.66 25.42
N THR A 342 -7.92 27.44 24.48
CA THR A 342 -8.27 27.34 23.06
C THR A 342 -7.03 27.17 22.20
N VAL A 343 -7.21 26.44 21.10
CA VAL A 343 -6.17 26.18 20.10
C VAL A 343 -6.75 26.44 18.72
N LYS A 344 -5.96 27.07 17.84
CA LYS A 344 -6.31 27.19 16.43
C LYS A 344 -5.76 25.98 15.68
N ILE A 345 -6.63 25.27 14.97
CA ILE A 345 -6.28 24.10 14.14
C ILE A 345 -6.87 24.33 12.75
N GLY A 346 -6.01 24.48 11.75
CA GLY A 346 -6.40 24.99 10.43
C GLY A 346 -7.03 26.37 10.52
N ASP A 347 -8.22 26.52 9.94
CA ASP A 347 -8.96 27.79 9.91
C ASP A 347 -9.90 27.99 11.11
N LEU A 348 -10.04 26.97 11.97
CA LEU A 348 -11.01 26.96 13.07
C LEU A 348 -10.33 27.06 14.45
N TRP A 349 -11.06 27.63 15.40
CA TRP A 349 -10.70 27.65 16.80
C TRP A 349 -11.44 26.55 17.55
N TRP A 350 -10.69 25.77 18.34
CA TRP A 350 -11.19 24.66 19.12
C TRP A 350 -10.95 24.90 20.60
N MET A 351 -11.87 24.41 21.44
CA MET A 351 -11.61 24.28 22.87
C MET A 351 -10.69 23.09 23.08
N ALA A 352 -9.63 23.26 23.87
CA ALA A 352 -8.72 22.18 24.26
C ALA A 352 -9.23 21.40 25.50
N GLU A 353 -10.40 21.77 26.02
CA GLU A 353 -11.03 21.21 27.21
C GLU A 353 -12.52 20.98 26.95
N ASN A 354 -13.10 19.94 27.56
CA ASN A 354 -14.53 19.67 27.47
C ASN A 354 -15.37 20.74 28.19
N LEU A 355 -16.54 21.04 27.63
CA LEU A 355 -17.50 22.03 28.15
C LEU A 355 -18.04 21.62 29.54
N LYS A 356 -18.22 22.61 30.43
CA LYS A 356 -18.63 22.45 31.84
C LYS A 356 -19.84 23.31 32.23
N VAL A 357 -20.48 23.98 31.26
CA VAL A 357 -21.57 24.94 31.48
C VAL A 357 -22.85 24.27 32.02
N THR A 358 -23.60 25.01 32.81
CA THR A 358 -24.88 24.63 33.45
C THR A 358 -26.02 25.58 33.13
N HIS A 359 -25.76 26.66 32.41
CA HIS A 359 -26.77 27.58 31.90
C HIS A 359 -26.62 27.75 30.39
N TYR A 360 -27.74 28.01 29.72
CA TYR A 360 -27.73 28.50 28.35
C TYR A 360 -27.18 29.94 28.30
N GLN A 361 -26.81 30.43 27.12
CA GLN A 361 -26.27 31.80 26.96
C GLN A 361 -27.23 32.89 27.47
N ASN A 362 -28.54 32.64 27.47
CA ASN A 362 -29.54 33.56 28.01
C ASN A 362 -29.65 33.55 29.55
N GLY A 363 -28.88 32.71 30.24
CA GLY A 363 -28.87 32.54 31.69
C GLY A 363 -29.92 31.55 32.23
N ASP A 364 -30.72 30.90 31.37
CA ASP A 364 -31.63 29.85 31.82
C ASP A 364 -30.83 28.62 32.28
N PRO A 365 -31.20 27.98 33.40
CA PRO A 365 -30.52 26.77 33.83
C PRO A 365 -30.81 25.59 32.91
N ILE A 366 -29.78 24.77 32.67
CA ILE A 366 -29.89 23.45 32.04
C ILE A 366 -30.15 22.43 33.16
N GLN A 367 -31.09 21.51 32.94
CA GLN A 367 -31.48 20.55 33.98
C GLN A 367 -30.37 19.52 34.23
N ASN A 368 -29.97 19.32 35.49
CA ASN A 368 -29.13 18.18 35.88
C ASN A 368 -30.02 16.94 36.10
N VAL A 369 -29.81 15.87 35.32
CA VAL A 369 -30.61 14.64 35.41
C VAL A 369 -29.69 13.44 35.59
N THR A 370 -29.71 12.83 36.77
CA THR A 370 -28.79 11.72 37.13
C THR A 370 -29.47 10.35 37.09
N ILE A 371 -30.79 10.29 36.94
CA ILE A 371 -31.58 9.07 36.97
C ILE A 371 -31.78 8.56 35.53
N THR A 372 -31.33 7.34 35.25
CA THR A 372 -31.35 6.75 33.90
C THR A 372 -32.75 6.71 33.27
N SER A 373 -33.78 6.34 34.05
CA SER A 373 -35.16 6.29 33.54
C SER A 373 -35.70 7.68 33.22
N GLU A 374 -35.34 8.69 34.00
CA GLU A 374 -35.77 10.08 33.70
C GLU A 374 -35.07 10.61 32.46
N TRP A 375 -33.76 10.34 32.33
CA TRP A 375 -32.96 10.76 31.17
C TRP A 375 -33.53 10.23 29.85
N ALA A 376 -33.96 8.98 29.83
CA ALA A 376 -34.49 8.32 28.63
C ALA A 376 -35.79 8.96 28.12
N ASP A 377 -36.59 9.57 29.01
CA ASP A 377 -37.89 10.15 28.70
C ASP A 377 -37.85 11.67 28.48
N LEU A 378 -36.66 12.30 28.55
CA LEU A 378 -36.51 13.74 28.37
C LEU A 378 -36.91 14.20 26.97
N THR A 379 -37.57 15.35 26.91
CA THR A 379 -37.83 16.12 25.69
C THR A 379 -37.24 17.54 25.74
N THR A 380 -36.42 17.80 26.76
CA THR A 380 -35.79 19.10 27.05
C THR A 380 -34.28 18.93 27.27
N GLY A 381 -33.53 20.03 27.16
CA GLY A 381 -32.09 20.00 27.38
C GLY A 381 -31.72 19.64 28.82
N ALA A 382 -30.74 18.75 28.95
CA ALA A 382 -30.21 18.30 30.22
C ALA A 382 -28.71 17.99 30.12
N TYR A 383 -28.05 18.00 31.28
CA TYR A 383 -26.69 17.51 31.45
C TYR A 383 -26.60 16.52 32.62
N CYS A 384 -25.53 15.73 32.64
CA CYS A 384 -25.09 14.98 33.81
C CYS A 384 -23.55 14.95 33.87
N ASP A 385 -23.02 14.60 35.05
CA ASP A 385 -21.59 14.39 35.24
C ASP A 385 -21.26 12.90 34.99
N TYR A 386 -20.04 12.58 34.54
CA TYR A 386 -19.64 11.19 34.35
C TYR A 386 -19.82 10.39 35.65
N ASN A 387 -20.47 9.22 35.57
CA ASN A 387 -20.87 8.41 36.74
C ASN A 387 -21.69 9.17 37.81
N ASN A 388 -22.30 10.30 37.47
CA ASN A 388 -22.97 11.21 38.40
C ASN A 388 -22.07 11.69 39.56
N ASP A 389 -20.77 11.83 39.31
CA ASP A 389 -19.80 12.31 40.29
C ASP A 389 -19.14 13.61 39.83
N GLY A 390 -19.41 14.69 40.57
CA GLY A 390 -18.92 16.03 40.29
C GLY A 390 -17.39 16.17 40.34
N GLY A 391 -16.68 15.23 40.97
CA GLY A 391 -15.21 15.19 40.97
C GLY A 391 -14.61 14.98 39.57
N TYR A 392 -15.39 14.43 38.63
CA TYR A 392 -14.97 14.17 37.26
C TYR A 392 -15.09 15.37 36.33
N VAL A 393 -15.81 16.41 36.72
CA VAL A 393 -16.10 17.57 35.84
C VAL A 393 -14.82 18.32 35.44
N ILE A 394 -13.81 18.37 36.31
CA ILE A 394 -12.53 19.04 36.04
C ILE A 394 -11.79 18.38 34.87
N VAL A 395 -11.89 17.05 34.74
CA VAL A 395 -11.15 16.25 33.76
C VAL A 395 -11.99 15.99 32.52
N TYR A 396 -13.22 15.53 32.69
CA TYR A 396 -14.04 15.02 31.58
C TYR A 396 -15.10 16.02 31.09
N GLY A 397 -15.26 17.16 31.75
CA GLY A 397 -16.37 18.08 31.49
C GLY A 397 -17.72 17.49 31.92
N ARG A 398 -18.79 17.94 31.26
CA ARG A 398 -20.16 17.42 31.45
C ARG A 398 -20.67 16.74 30.19
N LEU A 399 -21.60 15.81 30.36
CA LEU A 399 -22.30 15.14 29.28
C LEU A 399 -23.64 15.82 29.02
N TYR A 400 -23.92 16.17 27.77
CA TYR A 400 -25.14 16.87 27.36
C TYR A 400 -25.99 15.98 26.46
N ASN A 401 -27.32 16.10 26.54
CA ASN A 401 -28.21 15.44 25.60
C ASN A 401 -28.37 16.25 24.30
N TRP A 402 -28.96 15.62 23.27
CA TRP A 402 -29.21 16.26 21.98
C TRP A 402 -30.08 17.54 22.10
N TYR A 403 -31.07 17.53 22.99
CA TYR A 403 -31.94 18.68 23.21
C TYR A 403 -31.20 19.90 23.76
N ALA A 404 -30.15 19.71 24.56
CA ALA A 404 -29.34 20.81 25.08
C ALA A 404 -28.48 21.44 23.97
N ILE A 405 -27.80 20.63 23.16
CA ILE A 405 -26.93 21.14 22.09
C ILE A 405 -27.69 21.73 20.90
N ASN A 406 -28.96 21.36 20.72
CA ASN A 406 -29.83 21.84 19.63
C ASN A 406 -30.89 22.85 20.13
N ASP A 407 -30.73 23.37 21.35
CA ASP A 407 -31.60 24.42 21.88
C ASP A 407 -31.22 25.78 21.28
N GLY A 408 -32.21 26.59 20.88
CA GLY A 408 -31.97 27.92 20.31
C GLY A 408 -31.39 28.93 21.30
N ARG A 409 -31.34 28.60 22.60
CA ARG A 409 -30.68 29.43 23.63
C ARG A 409 -29.16 29.23 23.70
N ASP A 410 -28.65 28.20 23.02
CA ASP A 410 -27.23 27.84 22.87
C ASP A 410 -26.50 27.55 24.20
N ILE A 411 -25.61 26.55 24.18
CA ILE A 411 -24.77 26.18 25.32
C ILE A 411 -23.31 26.59 25.12
N ALA A 412 -22.90 26.89 23.89
CA ALA A 412 -21.52 27.31 23.63
C ALA A 412 -21.28 28.72 24.23
N PRO A 413 -20.02 29.10 24.53
CA PRO A 413 -19.70 30.49 24.85
C PRO A 413 -20.10 31.48 23.75
N GLU A 414 -20.27 32.76 24.09
CA GLU A 414 -20.61 33.79 23.10
C GLU A 414 -19.55 33.85 21.98
N GLY A 415 -20.01 33.79 20.73
CA GLY A 415 -19.13 33.73 19.55
C GLY A 415 -18.55 32.35 19.21
N TRP A 416 -18.94 31.32 19.95
CA TRP A 416 -18.60 29.92 19.71
C TRP A 416 -19.86 29.11 19.36
N SER A 417 -19.67 27.96 18.74
CA SER A 417 -20.75 27.02 18.43
C SER A 417 -20.33 25.59 18.74
N VAL A 418 -21.32 24.73 19.01
CA VAL A 418 -21.09 23.28 19.01
C VAL A 418 -20.67 22.86 17.59
N PRO A 419 -19.56 22.12 17.41
CA PRO A 419 -19.06 21.77 16.08
C PRO A 419 -20.10 21.03 15.23
N SER A 420 -20.26 21.46 13.98
CA SER A 420 -21.00 20.72 12.97
C SER A 420 -20.18 19.54 12.44
N ASN A 421 -20.85 18.66 11.69
CA ASN A 421 -20.16 17.58 11.00
C ASN A 421 -19.12 18.11 9.99
N ASP A 422 -19.38 19.25 9.35
CA ASP A 422 -18.44 19.85 8.39
C ASP A 422 -17.23 20.49 9.08
N ASP A 423 -17.40 20.99 10.31
CA ASP A 423 -16.29 21.48 11.14
C ASP A 423 -15.38 20.32 11.56
N LEU A 424 -15.98 19.20 11.98
CA LEU A 424 -15.24 17.98 12.31
C LEU A 424 -14.51 17.40 11.10
N LYS A 425 -15.13 17.40 9.91
CA LYS A 425 -14.46 16.98 8.68
C LYS A 425 -13.27 17.87 8.33
N GLN A 426 -13.39 19.19 8.51
CA GLN A 426 -12.26 20.11 8.29
C GLN A 426 -11.10 19.79 9.25
N LEU A 427 -11.40 19.50 10.52
CA LEU A 427 -10.40 19.06 11.50
C LEU A 427 -9.75 17.74 11.09
N GLU A 428 -10.55 16.74 10.73
CA GLU A 428 -10.08 15.43 10.29
C GLU A 428 -9.17 15.52 9.05
N MET A 429 -9.58 16.31 8.06
CA MET A 429 -8.78 16.53 6.86
C MET A 429 -7.49 17.29 7.15
N TYR A 430 -7.54 18.28 8.04
CA TYR A 430 -6.34 18.98 8.49
C TYR A 430 -5.35 18.03 9.19
N LEU A 431 -5.85 16.99 9.86
CA LEU A 431 -5.02 15.97 10.52
C LEU A 431 -4.49 14.89 9.55
N GLY A 432 -4.79 14.96 8.26
CA GLY A 432 -4.24 14.07 7.23
C GLY A 432 -5.26 13.16 6.55
N MET A 433 -6.55 13.25 6.93
CA MET A 433 -7.60 12.46 6.28
C MET A 433 -7.92 13.01 4.88
N SER A 434 -8.18 12.14 3.91
CA SER A 434 -8.71 12.59 2.61
C SER A 434 -10.18 13.00 2.72
N GLN A 435 -10.66 13.84 1.79
CA GLN A 435 -12.08 14.20 1.69
C GLN A 435 -12.98 12.95 1.59
N ALA A 436 -12.55 11.95 0.81
CA ALA A 436 -13.32 10.71 0.63
C ALA A 436 -13.43 9.90 1.93
N GLU A 437 -12.36 9.84 2.72
CA GLU A 437 -12.39 9.21 4.04
C GLU A 437 -13.26 10.02 5.02
N ALA A 438 -13.14 11.34 5.04
CA ALA A 438 -13.92 12.23 5.91
C ALA A 438 -15.43 12.14 5.61
N ASP A 439 -15.81 11.93 4.35
CA ASP A 439 -17.20 11.72 3.92
C ASP A 439 -17.74 10.31 4.22
N SER A 440 -16.88 9.37 4.60
CA SER A 440 -17.28 8.00 4.91
C SER A 440 -17.95 7.86 6.29
N THR A 441 -18.80 6.84 6.41
CA THR A 441 -19.48 6.51 7.67
C THR A 441 -18.81 5.30 8.33
N GLY A 442 -18.80 5.28 9.66
CA GLY A 442 -18.12 4.24 10.44
C GLY A 442 -16.70 4.62 10.83
N TRP A 443 -15.84 3.61 11.05
CA TRP A 443 -14.42 3.81 11.32
C TRP A 443 -13.73 4.34 10.05
N ARG A 444 -13.05 5.47 10.17
CA ARG A 444 -12.38 6.18 9.07
C ARG A 444 -11.02 6.73 9.50
N GLY A 445 -10.18 7.04 8.53
CA GLY A 445 -8.82 7.48 8.76
C GLY A 445 -7.86 6.36 9.13
N THR A 446 -6.62 6.74 9.42
CA THR A 446 -5.54 5.82 9.79
C THR A 446 -5.12 5.99 11.25
N ASP A 447 -4.88 7.23 11.68
CA ASP A 447 -4.40 7.56 13.02
C ASP A 447 -4.88 8.93 13.54
N GLU A 448 -5.78 9.61 12.82
CA GLU A 448 -6.25 10.96 13.15
C GLU A 448 -6.96 11.01 14.50
N GLY A 449 -7.74 9.97 14.81
CA GLY A 449 -8.35 9.82 16.13
C GLY A 449 -7.32 9.65 17.25
N GLY A 450 -6.11 9.17 16.94
CA GLY A 450 -4.97 9.10 17.85
C GLY A 450 -4.33 10.46 18.11
N LYS A 451 -4.18 11.28 17.07
CA LYS A 451 -3.66 12.67 17.15
C LYS A 451 -4.53 13.58 18.02
N LEU A 452 -5.82 13.25 18.18
CA LEU A 452 -6.76 13.95 19.03
C LEU A 452 -6.76 13.46 20.49
N LYS A 453 -6.06 12.36 20.82
CA LYS A 453 -6.04 11.84 22.19
C LYS A 453 -5.02 12.58 23.05
N GLU A 454 -5.38 12.73 24.32
CA GLU A 454 -4.41 13.05 25.36
C GLU A 454 -3.30 11.98 25.39
N ALA A 455 -2.04 12.43 25.39
CA ALA A 455 -0.88 11.57 25.50
C ALA A 455 -0.79 10.91 26.89
N GLY A 456 -0.32 9.66 26.93
CA GLY A 456 -0.17 8.88 28.17
C GLY A 456 -1.36 7.99 28.50
N THR A 457 -1.42 7.48 29.74
CA THR A 457 -2.47 6.55 30.20
C THR A 457 -3.14 7.02 31.48
N GLU A 458 -3.06 8.32 31.78
CA GLU A 458 -3.64 8.88 33.01
C GLU A 458 -5.18 8.78 32.95
N HIS A 459 -5.76 9.15 31.82
CA HIS A 459 -7.22 9.13 31.59
C HIS A 459 -7.66 8.11 30.52
N TRP A 460 -6.73 7.39 29.89
CA TRP A 460 -6.99 6.34 28.90
C TRP A 460 -6.61 4.95 29.41
N GLN A 461 -7.50 3.97 29.26
CA GLN A 461 -7.19 2.57 29.58
C GLN A 461 -6.11 2.02 28.63
N SER A 462 -5.21 1.22 29.18
CA SER A 462 -4.11 0.62 28.42
C SER A 462 -4.60 -0.54 27.54
N PRO A 463 -4.15 -0.63 26.27
CA PRO A 463 -3.20 0.27 25.61
C PRO A 463 -3.86 1.51 24.98
N ASN A 464 -3.33 2.71 25.27
CA ASN A 464 -3.73 3.96 24.58
C ASN A 464 -3.06 4.06 23.20
N THR A 465 -3.39 3.11 22.32
CA THR A 465 -2.76 3.01 21.00
C THR A 465 -3.07 4.24 20.13
N GLY A 466 -2.02 4.76 19.49
CA GLY A 466 -2.12 5.86 18.52
C GLY A 466 -2.09 7.27 19.11
N ALA A 467 -2.07 7.44 20.44
CA ALA A 467 -1.89 8.78 21.02
C ALA A 467 -0.48 9.31 20.73
N THR A 468 -0.39 10.49 20.10
CA THR A 468 0.86 11.11 19.65
C THR A 468 0.92 12.58 20.01
#